data_AF-A0A1I2C5K8-F1
#
_entry.id   AF-A0A1I2C5K8-F1
#
_cell.length_a   1.000
_cell.length_b   1.000
_cell.length_c   1.000
_cell.angle_alpha   90.00
_cell.angle_beta   90.00
_cell.angle_gamma   90.00
#
_symmetry.space_group_name_H-M   'P 1'
#
loop_
_entity.id
_entity.type
_entity.pdbx_description
1 polymer ?
#
loop_
_entity_poly.entity_id
_entity_poly.type
_entity_poly.pdbx_seq_one_letter_code
_entity_poly.pdbx_strand_id
1 'polypeptide(L)'
;MSIMGEKKDLDVKLEKLVYEDLELAVVDLSASLLSETHVQKGNELKTAITDAQTKYVWGELDEKGWNDAVVKWRKDGGDKIIEEFTADYNAIHAK
;
A
#
# COMPACT_ATOMS: atom_id res chain seq x y z
N MET A 1 35.19 -8.54 -24.74
CA MET A 1 33.97 -7.86 -24.28
C MET A 1 33.98 -7.88 -22.75
N SER A 2 34.56 -6.87 -22.12
CA SER A 2 34.50 -6.68 -20.67
C SER A 2 34.57 -5.19 -20.43
N ILE A 3 33.40 -4.59 -20.25
CA ILE A 3 33.24 -3.23 -19.78
C ILE A 3 32.39 -3.33 -18.51
N MET A 4 32.90 -4.01 -17.50
CA MET A 4 32.48 -3.71 -16.13
C MET A 4 33.52 -2.71 -15.62
N GLY A 5 33.25 -1.42 -15.83
CA GLY A 5 34.01 -0.37 -15.17
C GLY A 5 33.94 -0.56 -13.65
N GLU A 6 35.00 -0.18 -12.95
CA GLU A 6 35.02 -0.19 -11.48
C GLU A 6 33.74 0.44 -10.93
N LYS A 7 33.02 -0.30 -10.08
CA LYS A 7 31.86 0.21 -9.36
C LYS A 7 32.28 1.44 -8.56
N LYS A 8 31.54 2.53 -8.71
CA LYS A 8 31.81 3.75 -7.95
C LYS A 8 31.58 3.46 -6.46
N ASP A 9 32.27 4.15 -5.56
CA ASP A 9 32.10 3.97 -4.10
C ASP A 9 30.63 4.06 -3.64
N LEU A 10 29.80 4.83 -4.35
CA LEU A 10 28.37 4.91 -4.10
C LEU A 10 27.63 3.61 -4.45
N ASP A 11 28.00 2.94 -5.53
CA ASP A 11 27.38 1.67 -5.95
C ASP A 11 27.71 0.57 -4.93
N VAL A 12 28.96 0.54 -4.44
CA VAL A 12 29.38 -0.40 -3.39
C VAL A 12 28.63 -0.16 -2.08
N LYS A 13 28.43 1.11 -1.70
CA LYS A 13 27.63 1.47 -0.51
C LYS A 13 26.16 1.14 -0.68
N LEU A 14 25.59 1.40 -1.85
CA LEU A 14 24.20 1.11 -2.16
C LEU A 14 23.94 -0.40 -2.09
N GLU A 15 24.81 -1.21 -2.70
CA GLU A 15 24.69 -2.67 -2.64
C GLU A 15 24.78 -3.18 -1.20
N LYS A 16 25.75 -2.67 -0.42
CA LYS A 16 25.89 -3.04 0.98
C LYS A 16 24.62 -2.70 1.79
N LEU A 17 24.07 -1.51 1.60
CA LEU A 17 22.82 -1.10 2.26
C LEU A 17 21.65 -2.01 1.86
N VAL A 18 21.51 -2.36 0.58
CA VAL A 18 20.46 -3.27 0.12
C VAL A 18 20.57 -4.64 0.81
N TYR A 19 21.78 -5.21 0.94
CA TYR A 19 21.97 -6.50 1.61
C TYR A 19 21.72 -6.44 3.11
N GLU A 20 22.14 -5.36 3.78
CA GLU A 20 21.89 -5.16 5.21
C GLU A 20 20.40 -4.93 5.49
N ASP A 21 19.69 -4.20 4.63
CA ASP A 21 18.26 -3.92 4.77
C ASP A 21 17.39 -5.18 4.53
N LEU A 22 17.87 -6.17 3.76
CA LEU A 22 17.15 -7.42 3.54
C LEU A 22 16.92 -8.21 4.83
N GLU A 23 17.80 -8.10 5.83
CA GLU A 23 17.62 -8.75 7.14
C GLU A 23 16.50 -8.09 7.97
N LEU A 24 16.17 -6.83 7.67
CA LEU A 24 15.12 -6.06 8.33
C LEU A 24 13.82 -6.00 7.52
N ALA A 25 13.85 -6.47 6.27
CA ALA A 25 12.72 -6.37 5.35
C ALA A 25 11.56 -7.27 5.81
N VAL A 26 10.40 -6.66 6.02
CA VAL A 26 9.13 -7.39 6.21
C VAL A 26 8.42 -7.48 4.87
N VAL A 27 8.10 -8.71 4.46
CA VAL A 27 7.40 -8.97 3.19
C VAL A 27 5.97 -8.45 3.28
N ASP A 28 5.59 -7.61 2.32
CA ASP A 28 4.20 -7.20 2.12
C ASP A 28 3.43 -8.32 1.43
N LEU A 29 2.59 -9.01 2.20
CA LEU A 29 1.74 -10.10 1.71
C LEU A 29 0.65 -9.63 0.74
N SER A 30 0.33 -8.33 0.75
CA SER A 30 -0.67 -7.74 -0.15
C SER A 30 -0.11 -7.32 -1.50
N ALA A 31 1.23 -7.26 -1.66
CA ALA A 31 1.87 -6.75 -2.87
C ALA A 31 1.56 -7.56 -4.15
N SER A 32 1.17 -8.83 -3.99
CA SER A 32 0.77 -9.70 -5.11
C SER A 32 -0.74 -9.73 -5.36
N LEU A 33 -1.54 -9.15 -4.46
CA LEU A 33 -3.01 -9.24 -4.54
C LEU A 33 -3.56 -8.28 -5.59
N LEU A 34 -4.57 -8.73 -6.32
CA LEU A 34 -5.21 -7.98 -7.38
C LEU A 34 -6.62 -7.52 -7.01
N SER A 35 -6.90 -6.25 -7.31
CA SER A 35 -8.24 -5.66 -7.22
C SER A 35 -8.42 -4.69 -8.39
N GLU A 36 -9.34 -5.00 -9.30
CA GLU A 36 -9.68 -4.13 -10.44
C GLU A 36 -10.23 -2.79 -9.94
N THR A 37 -11.05 -2.84 -8.90
CA THR A 37 -11.62 -1.63 -8.29
C THR A 37 -10.54 -0.77 -7.66
N HIS A 38 -9.52 -1.37 -7.05
CA HIS A 38 -8.37 -0.64 -6.52
C HIS A 38 -7.55 0.01 -7.62
N VAL A 39 -7.34 -0.67 -8.75
CA VAL A 39 -6.66 -0.07 -9.91
C VAL A 39 -7.42 1.14 -10.45
N GLN A 40 -8.73 1.05 -10.55
CA GLN A 40 -9.57 2.11 -11.14
C GLN A 40 -9.82 3.29 -10.20
N LYS A 41 -10.09 3.02 -8.91
CA LYS A 41 -10.57 4.02 -7.94
C LYS A 41 -9.70 4.17 -6.70
N GLY A 42 -8.66 3.34 -6.54
CA GLY A 42 -7.86 3.28 -5.31
C GLY A 42 -7.21 4.62 -4.95
N ASN A 43 -6.70 5.36 -5.94
CA ASN A 43 -6.10 6.68 -5.70
C ASN A 43 -7.13 7.71 -5.18
N GLU A 44 -8.32 7.76 -5.77
CA GLU A 44 -9.38 8.67 -5.32
C GLU A 44 -9.83 8.35 -3.89
N LEU A 45 -10.11 7.07 -3.64
CA LEU A 45 -10.50 6.56 -2.33
C LEU A 45 -9.42 6.83 -1.27
N LYS A 46 -8.13 6.64 -1.63
CA LYS A 46 -6.98 6.91 -0.76
C LYS A 46 -6.88 8.38 -0.40
N THR A 47 -7.00 9.29 -1.37
CA THR A 47 -6.97 10.73 -1.10
C THR A 47 -8.10 11.12 -0.16
N ALA A 48 -9.34 10.70 -0.46
CA ALA A 48 -10.51 11.05 0.35
C ALA A 48 -10.38 10.61 1.82
N ILE A 49 -9.92 9.38 2.07
CA ILE A 49 -9.76 8.89 3.45
C ILE A 49 -8.54 9.49 4.15
N THR A 50 -7.45 9.77 3.43
CA THR A 50 -6.25 10.41 3.98
C THR A 50 -6.53 11.85 4.41
N ASP A 51 -7.33 12.58 3.65
CA ASP A 51 -7.76 13.94 4.01
C ASP A 51 -8.62 13.91 5.28
N ALA A 52 -9.54 12.95 5.39
CA ALA A 52 -10.36 12.76 6.59
C ALA A 52 -9.50 12.41 7.81
N GLN A 53 -8.51 11.54 7.65
CA GLN A 53 -7.58 11.15 8.72
C GLN A 53 -6.77 12.36 9.19
N THR A 54 -6.28 13.15 8.25
CA THR A 54 -5.51 14.36 8.52
C THR A 54 -6.34 15.37 9.32
N LYS A 55 -7.60 15.59 8.94
CA LYS A 55 -8.54 16.45 9.68
C LYS A 55 -8.86 15.93 11.07
N TYR A 56 -8.99 14.61 11.22
CA TYR A 56 -9.19 13.97 12.53
C TYR A 56 -7.99 14.20 13.46
N VAL A 57 -6.77 14.02 12.95
CA VAL A 57 -5.54 14.25 13.72
C VAL A 57 -5.39 15.72 14.13
N TRP A 58 -5.79 16.66 13.28
CA TRP A 58 -5.78 18.10 13.62
C TRP A 58 -6.96 18.54 14.50
N GLY A 59 -7.91 17.65 14.81
CA GLY A 59 -9.09 17.98 15.62
C GLY A 59 -10.15 18.78 14.87
N GLU A 60 -10.05 18.90 13.54
CA GLU A 60 -11.08 19.49 12.69
C GLU A 60 -12.27 18.53 12.45
N LEU A 61 -12.06 17.24 12.74
CA LEU A 61 -13.03 16.18 12.61
C LEU A 61 -13.08 15.40 13.94
N ASP A 62 -14.27 15.11 14.42
CA ASP A 62 -14.49 14.27 15.59
C ASP A 62 -14.61 12.79 15.21
N GLU A 63 -14.77 11.91 16.21
CA GLU A 63 -14.91 10.48 15.99
C GLU A 63 -16.12 10.14 15.10
N LYS A 64 -17.21 10.90 15.22
CA LYS A 64 -18.39 10.73 14.39
C LYS A 64 -18.07 11.05 12.92
N GLY A 65 -17.42 12.18 12.66
CA GLY A 65 -17.01 12.56 11.31
C GLY A 65 -16.03 11.57 10.70
N TRP A 66 -15.15 10.97 11.51
CA TRP A 66 -14.25 9.91 11.04
C TRP A 66 -15.03 8.67 10.62
N ASN A 67 -15.96 8.22 11.45
CA ASN A 67 -16.80 7.08 11.14
C ASN A 67 -17.66 7.32 9.88
N ASP A 68 -18.20 8.53 9.69
CA ASP A 68 -18.96 8.89 8.49
C ASP A 68 -18.06 8.85 7.23
N ALA A 69 -16.81 9.31 7.32
CA ALA A 69 -15.84 9.22 6.23
C ALA A 69 -15.49 7.76 5.87
N VAL A 70 -15.32 6.90 6.88
CA VAL A 70 -15.09 5.46 6.68
C VAL A 70 -16.30 4.82 5.98
N VAL A 71 -17.53 5.09 6.44
CA VAL A 71 -18.75 4.56 5.80
C VAL A 71 -18.83 5.00 4.34
N LYS A 72 -18.51 6.26 4.06
CA LYS A 72 -18.47 6.79 2.69
C LYS A 72 -17.42 6.04 1.83
N TRP A 73 -16.20 5.89 2.34
CA TRP A 73 -15.13 5.16 1.66
C TRP A 73 -15.54 3.72 1.32
N ARG A 74 -16.17 3.02 2.27
CA ARG A 74 -16.69 1.65 2.07
C ARG A 74 -17.69 1.61 0.91
N LYS A 75 -18.65 2.53 0.93
CA LYS A 75 -19.71 2.64 -0.10
C LYS A 75 -19.19 3.00 -1.49
N ASP A 76 -18.18 3.86 -1.58
CA ASP A 76 -17.67 4.37 -2.87
C ASP A 76 -16.84 3.33 -3.65
N GLY A 77 -16.42 2.25 -2.98
CA GLY A 77 -15.69 1.14 -3.59
C GLY A 77 -14.78 0.37 -2.62
N GLY A 78 -14.61 0.86 -1.39
CA GLY A 78 -13.77 0.21 -0.39
C GLY A 78 -14.20 -1.22 -0.06
N ASP A 79 -15.51 -1.47 0.05
CA ASP A 79 -16.02 -2.83 0.31
C ASP A 79 -15.68 -3.79 -0.84
N LYS A 80 -15.82 -3.32 -2.08
CA LYS A 80 -15.49 -4.11 -3.26
C LYS A 80 -13.99 -4.41 -3.35
N ILE A 81 -13.13 -3.46 -2.97
CA ILE A 81 -11.68 -3.68 -2.89
C ILE A 81 -11.37 -4.77 -1.85
N ILE A 82 -12.00 -4.72 -0.68
CA ILE A 82 -11.83 -5.73 0.37
C ILE A 82 -12.25 -7.11 -0.14
N GLU A 83 -13.39 -7.21 -0.80
CA GLU A 83 -13.89 -8.45 -1.38
C GLU A 83 -12.93 -9.02 -2.44
N GLU A 84 -12.48 -8.18 -3.38
CA GLU A 84 -11.56 -8.57 -4.45
C GLU A 84 -10.21 -9.07 -3.90
N PHE A 85 -9.59 -8.33 -2.97
CA PHE A 85 -8.37 -8.78 -2.33
C PHE A 85 -8.54 -10.05 -1.50
N THR A 86 -9.67 -10.19 -0.79
CA THR A 86 -9.96 -11.41 -0.02
C THR A 86 -10.13 -12.62 -0.92
N ALA A 87 -10.82 -12.45 -2.05
CA ALA A 87 -11.00 -13.51 -3.04
C ALA A 87 -9.68 -13.95 -3.64
N ASP A 88 -8.83 -13.00 -4.04
CA ASP A 88 -7.52 -13.28 -4.63
C ASP A 88 -6.57 -13.93 -3.61
N TYR A 89 -6.56 -13.43 -2.37
CA TYR A 89 -5.80 -14.04 -1.27
C TYR A 89 -6.21 -15.50 -1.06
N ASN A 90 -7.51 -15.78 -0.99
CA ASN A 90 -8.01 -17.14 -0.82
C ASN A 90 -7.69 -18.03 -2.02
N ALA A 91 -7.71 -17.51 -3.25
CA ALA A 91 -7.37 -18.28 -4.44
C ALA A 91 -5.89 -18.69 -4.46
N ILE A 92 -4.98 -17.78 -4.04
CA ILE A 92 -3.54 -18.06 -3.97
C ILE A 92 -3.22 -19.08 -2.86
N HIS A 93 -3.99 -19.09 -1.77
CA HIS A 93 -3.72 -19.90 -0.58
C HIS A 93 -4.61 -21.15 -0.43
N ALA A 94 -5.61 -21.32 -1.29
CA ALA A 94 -6.41 -22.55 -1.36
C ALA A 94 -5.53 -23.70 -1.88
N LYS A 95 -5.22 -24.65 -1.00
CA LYS A 95 -4.51 -25.90 -1.32
C LYS A 95 -5.41 -26.93 -1.96
#